data_AF-A0A952HEP5-F1
#
_entry.id   AF-A0A952HEP5-F1
#
_cell.length_a   1.000
_cell.length_b   1.000
_cell.length_c   1.000
_cell.angle_alpha   90.00
_cell.angle_beta   90.00
_cell.angle_gamma   90.00
#
_symmetry.space_group_name_H-M   'P 1'
#
loop_
_entity.id
_entity.type
_entity.pdbx_description
1 polymer ?
#
loop_
_entity_poly.entity_id
_entity_poly.type
_entity_poly.pdbx_seq_one_letter_code
_entity_poly.pdbx_strand_id
1 'polypeptide(L)'
;MIRKLTALLTLFVLSLAQAQPFTASTDPARAQVQLPEPARPELPSIILIGDSTMRNGHDDGQGKGAEGQWGWGNPIAGYFDATKVNLVNRAVGGLSSRTYRSSGHWDRTKALIKKGDWVVMQFGHNDASPVNDNSRARGVLRGTGPESQEIDNQLTGRHETVTTYGAYLRGYIAEIRAAGATPVVCSPVARKRWEADGVKLQRAGGNYAAWAAEVARQEGVAFIDLNEWGALRYEALGKAAVDELFPRGTPEETVHTNLAGATLNAQLVIAGLIQNKVLPDAFYARRFTPDGADDRPVVDARKIKVEAPRDPRLPSLVLIGDSTMRSGGQGGAYGWGERLAAFFDTQRINVVNNAIGGRSSRTFFTEGRWASVLDQLKAGDTLLIQFGHNDGARIGDPAAKNRGSVPGIGPETVEDTKPDGSKEAVHSFGWYTARYIADARAKGANVVVLSPIPHKDRWQAGQPRDFETYAAWGEQVARENGAQFIDLTMLVTEAYRGVGAERVEGFFADARTHTNDAGAVFNAAQVVEGLKRLPGKPLQAYLRDATP
;
A
#
# COMPACT_ATOMS: atom_id res chain seq x y z
N MET A 1 -11.03 45.29 -58.46
CA MET A 1 -11.79 45.24 -57.19
C MET A 1 -11.45 43.96 -56.45
N ILE A 2 -11.06 44.09 -55.17
CA ILE A 2 -11.12 43.09 -54.08
C ILE A 2 -10.31 41.78 -54.33
N ARG A 3 -8.98 41.77 -54.13
CA ARG A 3 -8.21 41.48 -52.90
C ARG A 3 -8.55 40.14 -52.20
N LYS A 4 -7.74 39.11 -52.50
CA LYS A 4 -7.46 37.96 -51.63
C LYS A 4 -6.50 38.41 -50.52
N LEU A 5 -6.82 38.10 -49.27
CA LEU A 5 -5.89 38.24 -48.15
C LEU A 5 -5.70 36.87 -47.49
N THR A 6 -4.46 36.42 -47.53
CA THR A 6 -3.91 35.23 -46.87
C THR A 6 -3.76 35.57 -45.38
N ALA A 7 -4.34 34.77 -44.48
CA ALA A 7 -4.11 34.88 -43.04
C ALA A 7 -3.16 33.76 -42.58
N LEU A 8 -2.04 34.22 -42.04
CA LEU A 8 -0.95 33.47 -41.43
C LEU A 8 -1.45 32.78 -40.15
N LEU A 9 -1.35 31.45 -40.05
CA LEU A 9 -1.52 30.73 -38.79
C LEU A 9 -0.14 30.32 -38.28
N THR A 10 0.35 31.03 -37.27
CA THR A 10 1.62 30.78 -36.60
C THR A 10 1.48 29.49 -35.77
N LEU A 11 2.10 28.39 -36.21
CA LEU A 11 2.29 27.20 -35.39
C LEU A 11 3.37 27.50 -34.33
N PHE A 12 2.98 27.55 -33.06
CA PHE A 12 3.92 27.37 -31.97
C PHE A 12 4.31 25.89 -31.91
N VAL A 13 5.44 25.55 -32.54
CA VAL A 13 6.10 24.25 -32.30
C VAL A 13 6.79 24.36 -30.94
N LEU A 14 6.16 23.81 -29.90
CA LEU A 14 6.89 23.42 -28.70
C LEU A 14 7.79 22.26 -29.10
N SER A 15 9.10 22.53 -29.13
CA SER A 15 10.14 21.51 -29.27
C SER A 15 10.01 20.53 -28.09
N LEU A 16 9.39 19.39 -28.34
CA LEU A 16 9.62 18.21 -27.52
C LEU A 16 11.09 17.85 -27.69
N ALA A 17 11.91 18.20 -26.70
CA ALA A 17 13.26 17.68 -26.59
C ALA A 17 13.14 16.15 -26.54
N GLN A 18 13.51 15.50 -27.64
CA GLN A 18 13.67 14.05 -27.69
C GLN A 18 14.78 13.70 -26.70
N ALA A 19 14.41 13.13 -25.56
CA ALA A 19 15.37 12.50 -24.67
C ALA A 19 16.04 11.37 -25.44
N GLN A 20 17.37 11.45 -25.58
CA GLN A 20 18.15 10.41 -26.25
C GLN A 20 18.03 9.09 -25.47
N PRO A 21 18.02 7.93 -26.17
CA PRO A 21 18.01 6.63 -25.53
C PRO A 21 19.32 6.42 -24.76
N PHE A 22 19.23 6.27 -23.44
CA PHE A 22 20.36 5.91 -22.59
C PHE A 22 20.62 4.40 -22.70
N THR A 23 21.70 4.02 -23.38
CA THR A 23 22.23 2.65 -23.29
C THR A 23 23.12 2.56 -22.06
N ALA A 24 22.62 1.99 -20.96
CA ALA A 24 23.47 1.69 -19.80
C ALA A 24 24.40 0.52 -20.13
N SER A 25 25.71 0.78 -20.20
CA SER A 25 26.71 -0.29 -20.26
C SER A 25 26.67 -1.13 -18.98
N THR A 26 26.59 -2.44 -19.11
CA THR A 26 26.59 -3.41 -18.00
C THR A 26 28.00 -3.69 -17.45
N ASP A 27 29.03 -3.01 -17.96
CA ASP A 27 30.37 -3.04 -17.43
C ASP A 27 30.51 -2.04 -16.27
N PRO A 28 30.66 -2.51 -15.01
CA PRO A 28 30.81 -1.63 -13.84
C PRO A 28 32.07 -0.76 -13.90
N ALA A 29 33.07 -1.08 -14.74
CA ALA A 29 34.24 -0.23 -14.95
C ALA A 29 34.00 0.91 -15.95
N ARG A 30 32.91 0.86 -16.74
CA ARG A 30 32.59 1.82 -17.82
C ARG A 30 31.24 2.52 -17.65
N ALA A 31 30.53 2.29 -16.55
CA ALA A 31 29.24 2.92 -16.26
C ALA A 31 29.38 4.43 -15.95
N GLN A 32 29.72 5.25 -16.94
CA GLN A 32 29.53 6.70 -16.89
C GLN A 32 28.04 7.00 -17.06
N VAL A 33 27.26 6.75 -16.01
CA VAL A 33 25.85 7.15 -15.96
C VAL A 33 25.78 8.58 -15.45
N GLN A 34 25.13 9.47 -16.19
CA GLN A 34 24.76 10.78 -15.68
C GLN A 34 23.65 10.59 -14.64
N LEU A 35 24.00 10.81 -13.38
CA LEU A 35 23.11 10.65 -12.24
C LEU A 35 22.60 12.01 -11.79
N PRO A 36 21.37 12.10 -11.25
CA PRO A 36 20.79 13.36 -10.82
C PRO A 36 21.63 14.01 -9.72
N GLU A 37 21.53 15.33 -9.67
CA GLU A 37 22.04 16.22 -8.62
C GLU A 37 20.85 16.92 -7.95
N PRO A 38 21.02 17.56 -6.78
CA PRO A 38 19.94 18.33 -6.15
C PRO A 38 19.42 19.41 -7.10
N ALA A 39 18.14 19.34 -7.46
CA ALA A 39 17.51 20.34 -8.32
C ALA A 39 17.40 21.72 -7.64
N ARG A 40 17.35 21.72 -6.31
CA ARG A 40 17.27 22.90 -5.45
C ARG A 40 18.32 22.84 -4.33
N PRO A 41 19.54 23.34 -4.57
CA PRO A 41 20.66 23.22 -3.63
C PRO A 41 20.37 23.79 -2.23
N GLU A 42 19.45 24.74 -2.13
CA GLU A 42 19.00 25.37 -0.89
C GLU A 42 18.15 24.45 0.00
N LEU A 43 17.53 23.42 -0.58
CA LEU A 43 16.70 22.47 0.15
C LEU A 43 17.51 21.27 0.67
N PRO A 44 17.08 20.64 1.77
CA PRO A 44 17.62 19.34 2.18
C PRO A 44 17.43 18.29 1.08
N SER A 45 18.29 17.28 1.09
CA SER A 45 18.25 16.17 0.13
C SER A 45 18.06 14.84 0.84
N ILE A 46 17.25 13.97 0.24
CA ILE A 46 17.22 12.53 0.47
C ILE A 46 18.02 11.91 -0.67
N ILE A 47 19.20 11.39 -0.36
CA ILE A 47 20.13 10.83 -1.34
C ILE A 47 20.04 9.30 -1.25
N LEU A 48 19.76 8.64 -2.37
CA LEU A 48 19.70 7.17 -2.42
C LEU A 48 21.00 6.62 -3.02
N ILE A 49 21.63 5.65 -2.37
CA ILE A 49 22.80 4.93 -2.92
C ILE A 49 22.53 3.42 -2.91
N GLY A 50 22.84 2.75 -4.01
CA GLY A 50 22.52 1.33 -4.14
C GLY A 50 22.77 0.77 -5.53
N ASP A 51 22.08 -0.34 -5.82
CA ASP A 51 22.29 -1.18 -7.00
C ASP A 51 21.15 -1.12 -8.04
N SER A 52 21.05 -2.13 -8.90
CA SER A 52 20.03 -2.22 -9.97
C SER A 52 18.60 -2.26 -9.47
N THR A 53 18.37 -2.69 -8.23
CA THR A 53 17.02 -2.73 -7.64
C THR A 53 16.59 -1.38 -7.07
N MET A 54 17.48 -0.38 -7.03
CA MET A 54 17.21 0.99 -6.55
C MET A 54 17.39 2.06 -7.66
N ARG A 55 18.18 1.80 -8.70
CA ARG A 55 18.57 2.79 -9.74
C ARG A 55 17.41 3.57 -10.41
N ASN A 56 17.76 4.70 -11.01
CA ASN A 56 16.89 5.46 -11.92
C ASN A 56 16.71 4.77 -13.28
N GLY A 57 15.68 5.18 -14.02
CA GLY A 57 15.54 4.91 -15.45
C GLY A 57 14.32 4.04 -15.83
N HIS A 58 13.99 4.09 -17.12
CA HIS A 58 12.96 3.33 -17.82
C HIS A 58 13.58 2.08 -18.44
N ASP A 59 13.15 0.89 -18.03
CA ASP A 59 13.71 -0.39 -18.45
C ASP A 59 15.26 -0.41 -18.46
N ASP A 60 15.91 -1.53 -18.75
CA ASP A 60 17.38 -1.63 -18.78
C ASP A 60 17.96 -1.25 -20.15
N GLY A 61 17.27 -0.40 -20.90
CA GLY A 61 17.58 -0.07 -22.29
C GLY A 61 17.06 -1.11 -23.28
N GLN A 62 16.19 -2.03 -22.84
CA GLN A 62 15.55 -3.04 -23.68
C GLN A 62 14.32 -2.51 -24.43
N GLY A 63 13.85 -1.28 -24.17
CA GLY A 63 12.66 -0.72 -24.83
C GLY A 63 11.35 -1.41 -24.45
N LYS A 64 11.30 -1.99 -23.25
CA LYS A 64 10.17 -2.75 -22.69
C LYS A 64 9.21 -1.90 -21.87
N GLY A 65 9.49 -0.62 -21.65
CA GLY A 65 8.61 0.30 -20.93
C GLY A 65 8.35 -0.17 -19.49
N ALA A 66 7.09 -0.15 -19.05
CA ALA A 66 6.70 -0.57 -17.69
C ALA A 66 7.02 -2.04 -17.37
N GLU A 67 7.11 -2.89 -18.40
CA GLU A 67 7.42 -4.33 -18.30
C GLU A 67 8.93 -4.64 -18.21
N GLY A 68 9.78 -3.63 -18.37
CA GLY A 68 11.24 -3.77 -18.23
C GLY A 68 11.69 -3.88 -16.78
N GLN A 69 13.00 -3.84 -16.52
CA GLN A 69 13.53 -3.85 -15.14
C GLN A 69 13.55 -2.46 -14.52
N TRP A 70 12.94 -2.31 -13.35
CA TRP A 70 12.83 -1.05 -12.61
C TRP A 70 13.38 -1.17 -11.20
N GLY A 71 14.10 -0.13 -10.77
CA GLY A 71 14.52 0.05 -9.39
C GLY A 71 13.51 0.89 -8.60
N TRP A 72 13.28 0.56 -7.34
CA TRP A 72 12.28 1.24 -6.50
C TRP A 72 12.60 2.71 -6.23
N GLY A 73 13.87 3.11 -6.32
CA GLY A 73 14.29 4.49 -6.16
C GLY A 73 13.77 5.42 -7.27
N ASN A 74 13.22 4.86 -8.36
CA ASN A 74 12.51 5.64 -9.39
C ASN A 74 11.08 6.01 -8.94
N PRO A 75 10.14 5.06 -8.72
CA PRO A 75 8.78 5.39 -8.30
C PRO A 75 8.68 6.04 -6.92
N ILE A 76 9.71 5.93 -6.07
CA ILE A 76 9.67 6.56 -4.74
C ILE A 76 9.62 8.10 -4.79
N ALA A 77 10.02 8.72 -5.91
CA ALA A 77 9.94 10.17 -6.10
C ALA A 77 8.52 10.72 -5.92
N GLY A 78 7.50 9.96 -6.32
CA GLY A 78 6.10 10.37 -6.23
C GLY A 78 5.58 10.57 -4.80
N TYR A 79 6.31 10.13 -3.78
CA TYR A 79 5.89 10.26 -2.38
C TYR A 79 6.40 11.52 -1.67
N PHE A 80 7.32 12.28 -2.29
CA PHE A 80 7.96 13.43 -1.66
C PHE A 80 7.49 14.75 -2.26
N ASP A 81 7.28 15.75 -1.41
CA ASP A 81 6.99 17.12 -1.81
C ASP A 81 8.28 17.74 -2.32
N ALA A 82 8.42 17.76 -3.65
CA ALA A 82 9.55 18.37 -4.31
C ALA A 82 9.72 19.85 -3.91
N THR A 83 8.68 20.52 -3.40
CA THR A 83 8.77 21.88 -2.85
C THR A 83 9.54 22.00 -1.55
N LYS A 84 9.75 20.89 -0.83
CA LYS A 84 10.33 20.84 0.52
C LYS A 84 11.65 20.07 0.61
N VAL A 85 11.87 19.10 -0.27
CA VAL A 85 13.05 18.23 -0.24
C VAL A 85 13.45 17.80 -1.65
N ASN A 86 14.76 17.63 -1.89
CA ASN A 86 15.24 16.96 -3.09
C ASN A 86 15.24 15.44 -2.87
N LEU A 87 14.79 14.67 -3.87
CA LEU A 87 15.14 13.24 -3.95
C LEU A 87 16.23 13.07 -5.00
N VAL A 88 17.41 12.59 -4.56
CA VAL A 88 18.60 12.45 -5.41
C VAL A 88 19.01 10.99 -5.43
N ASN A 89 18.43 10.22 -6.35
CA ASN A 89 18.77 8.82 -6.49
C ASN A 89 20.08 8.65 -7.26
N ARG A 90 21.12 8.18 -6.58
CA ARG A 90 22.47 7.98 -7.09
C ARG A 90 22.81 6.49 -7.23
N ALA A 91 21.83 5.59 -7.13
CA ALA A 91 22.04 4.15 -7.28
C ALA A 91 22.38 3.79 -8.74
N VAL A 92 23.27 2.79 -8.90
CA VAL A 92 23.80 2.38 -10.20
C VAL A 92 23.69 0.87 -10.35
N GLY A 93 23.11 0.45 -11.48
CA GLY A 93 22.95 -0.96 -11.80
C GLY A 93 24.27 -1.73 -11.78
N GLY A 94 24.27 -2.92 -11.19
CA GLY A 94 25.42 -3.83 -11.21
C GLY A 94 26.53 -3.53 -10.19
N LEU A 95 26.49 -2.42 -9.46
CA LEU A 95 27.48 -2.08 -8.44
C LEU A 95 27.19 -2.73 -7.09
N SER A 96 28.24 -3.04 -6.34
CA SER A 96 28.22 -3.50 -4.94
C SER A 96 28.62 -2.36 -4.00
N SER A 97 28.54 -2.58 -2.68
CA SER A 97 29.02 -1.61 -1.70
C SER A 97 30.50 -1.23 -1.92
N ARG A 98 31.32 -2.18 -2.38
CA ARG A 98 32.71 -1.97 -2.80
C ARG A 98 32.83 -1.23 -4.12
N THR A 99 32.22 -1.74 -5.19
CA THR A 99 32.47 -1.17 -6.53
C THR A 99 31.83 0.19 -6.71
N TYR A 100 30.82 0.54 -5.92
CA TYR A 100 30.30 1.92 -5.83
C TYR A 100 31.37 2.91 -5.32
N ARG A 101 32.29 2.47 -4.45
CA ARG A 101 33.46 3.26 -4.03
C ARG A 101 34.57 3.25 -5.07
N SER A 102 35.02 2.06 -5.48
CA SER A 102 36.22 1.94 -6.33
C SER A 102 36.06 2.48 -7.75
N SER A 103 34.82 2.76 -8.18
CA SER A 103 34.48 3.47 -9.43
C SER A 103 34.24 4.98 -9.26
N GLY A 104 34.47 5.52 -8.05
CA GLY A 104 34.32 6.93 -7.72
C GLY A 104 32.88 7.44 -7.66
N HIS A 105 31.87 6.57 -7.75
CA HIS A 105 30.47 7.02 -7.57
C HIS A 105 30.21 7.53 -6.17
N TRP A 106 30.82 6.91 -5.15
CA TRP A 106 30.75 7.42 -3.79
C TRP A 106 31.35 8.81 -3.65
N ASP A 107 32.56 9.06 -4.17
CA ASP A 107 33.21 10.38 -4.04
C ASP A 107 32.36 11.48 -4.68
N ARG A 108 31.82 11.21 -5.87
CA ARG A 108 30.90 12.14 -6.56
C ARG A 108 29.61 12.36 -5.78
N THR A 109 29.06 11.32 -5.14
CA THR A 109 27.84 11.47 -4.32
C THR A 109 28.14 12.17 -3.00
N LYS A 110 29.26 11.86 -2.35
CA LYS A 110 29.72 12.47 -1.09
C LYS A 110 29.92 13.98 -1.24
N ALA A 111 30.41 14.42 -2.39
CA ALA A 111 30.54 15.85 -2.70
C ALA A 111 29.21 16.62 -2.73
N LEU A 112 28.06 15.93 -2.86
CA LEU A 112 26.73 16.53 -2.84
C LEU A 112 26.11 16.59 -1.43
N ILE A 113 26.63 15.81 -0.48
CA ILE A 113 26.05 15.68 0.86
C ILE A 113 26.34 16.95 1.66
N LYS A 114 25.29 17.55 2.22
CA LYS A 114 25.42 18.66 3.19
C LYS A 114 24.77 18.32 4.52
N LYS A 115 25.10 19.13 5.53
CA LYS A 115 24.53 19.03 6.87
C LYS A 115 23.00 19.08 6.80
N GLY A 116 22.35 18.12 7.45
CA GLY A 116 20.90 18.00 7.46
C GLY A 116 20.31 17.23 6.27
N ASP A 117 21.11 16.65 5.38
CA ASP A 117 20.64 15.68 4.39
C ASP A 117 20.43 14.28 5.01
N TRP A 118 19.76 13.41 4.28
CA TRP A 118 19.62 11.98 4.59
C TRP A 118 20.21 11.13 3.47
N VAL A 119 20.87 10.03 3.83
CA VAL A 119 21.41 9.08 2.86
C VAL A 119 20.87 7.69 3.14
N VAL A 120 20.02 7.19 2.24
CA VAL A 120 19.47 5.83 2.30
C VAL A 120 20.33 4.91 1.46
N MET A 121 20.94 3.91 2.09
CA MET A 121 21.84 2.96 1.42
C MET A 121 21.25 1.56 1.36
N GLN A 122 21.26 0.96 0.16
CA GLN A 122 20.85 -0.42 -0.08
C GLN A 122 21.83 -1.14 -1.00
N PHE A 123 22.57 -2.09 -0.43
CA PHE A 123 23.50 -2.96 -1.15
C PHE A 123 23.31 -4.42 -0.72
N GLY A 124 23.98 -5.36 -1.37
CA GLY A 124 23.99 -6.78 -0.99
C GLY A 124 23.77 -7.76 -2.14
N HIS A 125 23.02 -7.39 -3.19
CA HIS A 125 22.78 -8.31 -4.31
C HIS A 125 24.06 -8.62 -5.09
N ASN A 126 24.85 -7.59 -5.36
CA ASN A 126 26.08 -7.70 -6.14
C ASN A 126 27.29 -8.05 -5.26
N ASP A 127 27.27 -7.64 -4.00
CA ASP A 127 28.23 -7.99 -2.96
C ASP A 127 28.37 -9.51 -2.78
N ALA A 128 27.30 -10.26 -3.03
CA ALA A 128 27.29 -11.73 -3.00
C ALA A 128 28.11 -12.41 -4.11
N SER A 129 28.66 -11.67 -5.07
CA SER A 129 29.51 -12.20 -6.15
C SER A 129 30.87 -12.68 -5.60
N PRO A 130 31.67 -13.44 -6.37
CA PRO A 130 33.05 -13.73 -6.02
C PRO A 130 33.85 -12.45 -5.72
N VAL A 131 34.73 -12.52 -4.72
CA VAL A 131 35.58 -11.40 -4.30
C VAL A 131 36.50 -10.93 -5.43
N ASN A 132 37.00 -11.87 -6.22
CA ASN A 132 37.85 -11.61 -7.37
C ASN A 132 37.46 -12.56 -8.51
N ASP A 133 37.19 -11.99 -9.67
CA ASP A 133 36.93 -12.70 -10.92
C ASP A 133 37.29 -11.78 -12.10
N ASN A 134 37.39 -12.33 -13.30
CA ASN A 134 37.76 -11.58 -14.51
C ASN A 134 36.56 -11.03 -15.30
N SER A 135 35.35 -11.04 -14.71
CA SER A 135 34.10 -10.68 -15.40
C SER A 135 33.47 -9.39 -14.85
N ARG A 136 33.37 -9.27 -13.53
CA ARG A 136 32.69 -8.19 -12.80
C ARG A 136 33.47 -7.75 -11.56
N ALA A 137 34.24 -8.65 -10.93
CA ALA A 137 35.15 -8.39 -9.80
C ALA A 137 34.53 -7.54 -8.67
N ARG A 138 33.29 -7.85 -8.27
CA ARG A 138 32.47 -6.96 -7.43
C ARG A 138 32.11 -7.49 -6.04
N GLY A 139 32.50 -8.71 -5.70
CA GLY A 139 32.21 -9.30 -4.41
C GLY A 139 32.92 -8.62 -3.24
N VAL A 140 32.41 -8.88 -2.03
CA VAL A 140 33.02 -8.43 -0.77
C VAL A 140 33.20 -9.63 0.17
N LEU A 141 33.99 -9.46 1.24
CA LEU A 141 34.08 -10.49 2.27
C LEU A 141 32.74 -10.57 3.02
N ARG A 142 32.35 -11.79 3.38
CA ARG A 142 31.10 -12.05 4.10
C ARG A 142 31.20 -11.62 5.56
N GLY A 143 30.10 -11.16 6.13
CA GLY A 143 30.01 -10.82 7.55
C GLY A 143 30.10 -9.34 7.88
N THR A 144 30.18 -9.09 9.17
CA THR A 144 30.18 -7.75 9.80
C THR A 144 31.45 -7.52 10.63
N GLY A 145 32.46 -8.37 10.51
CA GLY A 145 33.73 -8.25 11.23
C GLY A 145 34.74 -7.29 10.56
N PRO A 146 35.97 -7.21 11.09
CA PRO A 146 37.03 -6.34 10.58
C PRO A 146 37.90 -6.98 9.48
N GLU A 147 37.54 -8.16 8.99
CA GLU A 147 38.36 -8.94 8.06
C GLU A 147 38.62 -8.18 6.76
N SER A 148 39.83 -8.36 6.23
CA SER A 148 40.29 -7.81 4.96
C SER A 148 41.13 -8.82 4.19
N GLN A 149 41.16 -8.66 2.87
CA GLN A 149 41.93 -9.48 1.94
C GLN A 149 42.53 -8.59 0.86
N GLU A 150 43.85 -8.65 0.67
CA GLU A 150 44.51 -8.06 -0.50
C GLU A 150 44.26 -8.91 -1.75
N ILE A 151 43.93 -8.26 -2.86
CA ILE A 151 43.80 -8.93 -4.15
C ILE A 151 44.49 -8.13 -5.25
N ASP A 152 44.97 -8.82 -6.28
CA ASP A 152 45.16 -8.23 -7.61
C ASP A 152 43.86 -8.45 -8.40
N ASN A 153 43.12 -7.38 -8.65
CA ASN A 153 41.82 -7.43 -9.31
C ASN A 153 41.99 -7.95 -10.75
N GLN A 154 41.44 -9.12 -11.04
CA GLN A 154 41.60 -9.78 -12.34
C GLN A 154 40.95 -9.02 -13.50
N LEU A 155 39.97 -8.16 -13.23
CA LEU A 155 39.29 -7.34 -14.24
C LEU A 155 40.04 -6.02 -14.51
N THR A 156 40.59 -5.38 -13.47
CA THR A 156 41.21 -4.03 -13.61
C THR A 156 42.73 -4.04 -13.59
N GLY A 157 43.36 -5.15 -13.20
CA GLY A 157 44.80 -5.27 -12.99
C GLY A 157 45.34 -4.48 -11.81
N ARG A 158 44.47 -3.86 -10.99
CA ARG A 158 44.87 -3.04 -9.84
C ARG A 158 44.92 -3.87 -8.56
N HIS A 159 45.93 -3.60 -7.73
CA HIS A 159 45.97 -4.09 -6.36
C HIS A 159 44.93 -3.36 -5.49
N GLU A 160 44.14 -4.07 -4.70
CA GLU A 160 43.18 -3.48 -3.76
C GLU A 160 42.90 -4.36 -2.53
N THR A 161 42.64 -3.69 -1.41
CA THR A 161 42.18 -4.31 -0.16
C THR A 161 40.65 -4.45 -0.16
N VAL A 162 40.15 -5.67 -0.06
CA VAL A 162 38.72 -5.98 0.06
C VAL A 162 38.37 -6.23 1.52
N THR A 163 37.36 -5.54 2.05
CA THR A 163 36.88 -5.74 3.42
C THR A 163 35.51 -6.44 3.46
N THR A 164 34.98 -6.68 4.67
CA THR A 164 33.63 -7.23 4.84
C THR A 164 32.53 -6.28 4.38
N TYR A 165 31.36 -6.84 4.05
CA TYR A 165 30.15 -6.07 3.79
C TYR A 165 29.85 -5.06 4.90
N GLY A 166 29.96 -5.49 6.16
CA GLY A 166 29.74 -4.59 7.29
C GLY A 166 30.78 -3.47 7.39
N ALA A 167 32.05 -3.74 7.05
CA ALA A 167 33.08 -2.71 7.00
C ALA A 167 32.79 -1.64 5.95
N TYR A 168 32.33 -2.03 4.75
CA TYR A 168 31.92 -1.07 3.72
C TYR A 168 30.73 -0.20 4.18
N LEU A 169 29.69 -0.81 4.76
CA LEU A 169 28.54 -0.06 5.29
C LEU A 169 28.94 0.91 6.40
N ARG A 170 29.76 0.47 7.37
CA ARG A 170 30.29 1.33 8.44
C ARG A 170 31.10 2.50 7.87
N GLY A 171 31.90 2.27 6.82
CA GLY A 171 32.60 3.32 6.10
C GLY A 171 31.67 4.38 5.53
N TYR A 172 30.56 3.99 4.89
CA TYR A 172 29.56 4.95 4.39
C TYR A 172 28.94 5.73 5.55
N ILE A 173 28.49 5.04 6.59
CA ILE A 173 27.87 5.63 7.78
C ILE A 173 28.79 6.70 8.41
N ALA A 174 30.06 6.37 8.60
CA ALA A 174 31.04 7.28 9.19
C ALA A 174 31.22 8.54 8.36
N GLU A 175 31.33 8.41 7.03
CA GLU A 175 31.53 9.54 6.13
C GLU A 175 30.27 10.41 5.97
N ILE A 176 29.08 9.81 5.99
CA ILE A 176 27.80 10.52 6.00
C ILE A 176 27.67 11.37 7.28
N ARG A 177 28.00 10.78 8.44
CA ARG A 177 28.04 11.49 9.72
C ARG A 177 29.05 12.63 9.72
N ALA A 178 30.24 12.40 9.15
CA ALA A 178 31.28 13.42 9.03
C ALA A 178 30.83 14.62 8.17
N ALA A 179 29.95 14.39 7.18
CA ALA A 179 29.32 15.44 6.39
C ALA A 179 28.12 16.13 7.10
N GLY A 180 27.76 15.69 8.32
CA GLY A 180 26.62 16.21 9.09
C GLY A 180 25.25 15.73 8.61
N ALA A 181 25.20 14.65 7.84
CA ALA A 181 23.99 14.04 7.32
C ALA A 181 23.56 12.80 8.12
N THR A 182 22.33 12.35 7.91
CA THR A 182 21.73 11.21 8.60
C THR A 182 21.82 9.94 7.74
N PRO A 183 22.63 8.94 8.12
CA PRO A 183 22.68 7.66 7.43
C PRO A 183 21.47 6.78 7.77
N VAL A 184 20.97 6.06 6.77
CA VAL A 184 19.85 5.12 6.89
C VAL A 184 20.20 3.85 6.13
N VAL A 185 20.09 2.70 6.79
CA VAL A 185 20.39 1.40 6.17
C VAL A 185 19.09 0.74 5.72
N CYS A 186 19.04 0.28 4.47
CA CYS A 186 17.93 -0.47 3.91
C CYS A 186 18.43 -1.83 3.43
N SER A 187 17.78 -2.91 3.84
CA SER A 187 18.14 -4.26 3.39
C SER A 187 17.86 -4.46 1.89
N PRO A 188 18.57 -5.37 1.18
CA PRO A 188 18.25 -5.73 -0.20
C PRO A 188 16.80 -6.16 -0.42
N VAL A 189 16.27 -5.91 -1.62
CA VAL A 189 14.95 -6.39 -2.05
C VAL A 189 14.84 -7.92 -1.89
N ALA A 190 13.66 -8.39 -1.48
CA ALA A 190 13.36 -9.81 -1.38
C ALA A 190 13.43 -10.49 -2.76
N ARG A 191 14.12 -11.63 -2.85
CA ARG A 191 14.13 -12.42 -4.09
C ARG A 191 12.85 -13.25 -4.17
N LYS A 192 12.22 -13.41 -5.34
CA LYS A 192 11.06 -14.33 -5.52
C LYS A 192 11.43 -15.81 -5.55
N ARG A 193 12.16 -16.26 -4.52
CA ARG A 193 12.55 -17.66 -4.32
C ARG A 193 11.65 -18.27 -3.27
N TRP A 194 10.83 -19.22 -3.69
CA TRP A 194 9.88 -19.89 -2.83
C TRP A 194 10.53 -21.12 -2.19
N GLU A 195 10.14 -21.42 -0.96
CA GLU A 195 10.40 -22.71 -0.33
C GLU A 195 9.66 -23.83 -1.08
N ALA A 196 9.96 -25.09 -0.75
CA ALA A 196 9.34 -26.24 -1.39
C ALA A 196 7.80 -26.27 -1.27
N ASP A 197 7.25 -25.62 -0.24
CA ASP A 197 5.81 -25.49 -0.02
C ASP A 197 5.12 -24.52 -1.00
N GLY A 198 5.88 -23.66 -1.70
CA GLY A 198 5.34 -22.63 -2.58
C GLY A 198 4.56 -21.52 -1.87
N VAL A 199 4.60 -21.49 -0.53
CA VAL A 199 3.87 -20.54 0.33
C VAL A 199 4.83 -19.56 0.99
N LYS A 200 5.99 -20.03 1.44
CA LYS A 200 7.00 -19.19 2.08
C LYS A 200 8.07 -18.77 1.09
N LEU A 201 8.55 -17.53 1.25
CA LEU A 201 9.75 -17.08 0.55
C LEU A 201 10.98 -17.47 1.35
N GLN A 202 11.99 -17.99 0.66
CA GLN A 202 13.32 -18.18 1.20
C GLN A 202 13.84 -16.85 1.75
N ARG A 203 13.84 -16.73 3.08
CA ARG A 203 14.42 -15.58 3.75
C ARG A 203 15.92 -15.65 3.60
N ALA A 204 16.54 -14.49 3.46
CA ALA A 204 17.99 -14.38 3.43
C ALA A 204 18.60 -14.51 4.84
N GLY A 205 18.06 -15.41 5.70
CA GLY A 205 18.53 -15.66 7.06
C GLY A 205 19.98 -16.14 7.03
N GLY A 206 20.90 -15.35 7.59
CA GLY A 206 22.35 -15.58 7.55
C GLY A 206 23.12 -14.82 6.46
N ASN A 207 22.48 -13.90 5.73
CA ASN A 207 23.07 -13.21 4.57
C ASN A 207 23.11 -11.66 4.74
N TYR A 208 23.28 -10.96 3.63
CA TYR A 208 23.41 -9.50 3.52
C TYR A 208 22.30 -8.67 4.19
N ALA A 209 21.04 -9.15 4.23
CA ALA A 209 19.96 -8.45 4.94
C ALA A 209 20.20 -8.45 6.46
N ALA A 210 20.57 -9.61 7.02
CA ALA A 210 20.88 -9.74 8.44
C ALA A 210 22.14 -8.95 8.82
N TRP A 211 23.18 -8.95 7.98
CA TRP A 211 24.37 -8.12 8.20
C TRP A 211 24.08 -6.62 8.11
N ALA A 212 23.19 -6.20 7.19
CA ALA A 212 22.75 -4.81 7.13
C ALA A 212 22.01 -4.39 8.40
N ALA A 213 21.08 -5.23 8.89
CA ALA A 213 20.37 -5.02 10.15
C ALA A 213 21.34 -4.95 11.34
N GLU A 214 22.31 -5.87 11.38
CA GLU A 214 23.32 -5.90 12.44
C GLU A 214 24.17 -4.64 12.44
N VAL A 215 24.68 -4.20 11.29
CA VAL A 215 25.45 -2.94 11.19
C VAL A 215 24.59 -1.76 11.60
N ALA A 216 23.34 -1.69 11.15
CA ALA A 216 22.45 -0.61 11.52
C ALA A 216 22.26 -0.52 13.06
N ARG A 217 22.08 -1.68 13.71
CA ARG A 217 22.00 -1.79 15.17
C ARG A 217 23.31 -1.41 15.85
N GLN A 218 24.46 -1.89 15.37
CA GLN A 218 25.78 -1.60 15.93
C GLN A 218 26.11 -0.11 15.84
N GLU A 219 25.77 0.52 14.72
CA GLU A 219 26.02 1.93 14.47
C GLU A 219 24.93 2.85 15.06
N GLY A 220 23.80 2.32 15.51
CA GLY A 220 22.69 3.13 16.03
C GLY A 220 22.04 4.01 14.96
N VAL A 221 21.84 3.46 13.75
CA VAL A 221 21.19 4.14 12.62
C VAL A 221 19.88 3.47 12.27
N ALA A 222 18.96 4.21 11.65
CA ALA A 222 17.67 3.65 11.24
C ALA A 222 17.85 2.49 10.25
N PHE A 223 17.01 1.46 10.42
CA PHE A 223 16.99 0.28 9.56
C PHE A 223 15.61 0.10 8.91
N ILE A 224 15.60 -0.08 7.59
CA ILE A 224 14.41 -0.41 6.81
C ILE A 224 14.56 -1.86 6.34
N ASP A 225 13.74 -2.75 6.89
CA ASP A 225 13.75 -4.18 6.57
C ASP A 225 12.91 -4.49 5.32
N LEU A 226 13.32 -3.91 4.19
CA LEU A 226 12.70 -4.16 2.89
C LEU A 226 12.71 -5.64 2.49
N ASN A 227 13.67 -6.42 2.98
CA ASN A 227 13.78 -7.84 2.68
C ASN A 227 12.64 -8.61 3.36
N GLU A 228 12.49 -8.45 4.68
CA GLU A 228 11.45 -9.15 5.42
C GLU A 228 10.06 -8.69 4.98
N TRP A 229 9.85 -7.38 4.84
CA TRP A 229 8.54 -6.86 4.48
C TRP A 229 8.16 -7.18 3.03
N GLY A 230 9.12 -7.10 2.11
CA GLY A 230 8.90 -7.51 0.72
C GLY A 230 8.53 -8.98 0.64
N ALA A 231 9.22 -9.81 1.41
CA ALA A 231 8.95 -11.23 1.41
C ALA A 231 7.60 -11.58 2.05
N LEU A 232 7.22 -10.94 3.18
CA LEU A 232 5.88 -11.06 3.76
C LEU A 232 4.78 -10.61 2.78
N ARG A 233 5.02 -9.52 2.04
CA ARG A 233 4.07 -9.02 1.05
C ARG A 233 3.92 -9.99 -0.12
N TYR A 234 5.02 -10.56 -0.60
CA TYR A 234 4.98 -11.56 -1.66
C TYR A 234 4.26 -12.84 -1.23
N GLU A 235 4.52 -13.32 -0.01
CA GLU A 235 3.78 -14.47 0.56
C GLU A 235 2.27 -14.21 0.61
N ALA A 236 1.86 -13.01 1.03
CA ALA A 236 0.45 -12.64 1.09
C ALA A 236 -0.22 -12.53 -0.29
N LEU A 237 0.53 -12.11 -1.32
CA LEU A 237 0.03 -12.03 -2.70
C LEU A 237 -0.04 -13.42 -3.38
N GLY A 238 0.85 -14.33 -2.99
CA GLY A 238 0.99 -15.64 -3.63
C GLY A 238 1.73 -15.59 -4.96
N LYS A 239 2.24 -16.75 -5.38
CA LYS A 239 3.20 -16.89 -6.49
C LYS A 239 2.73 -16.26 -7.80
N ALA A 240 1.50 -16.52 -8.23
CA ALA A 240 0.98 -16.02 -9.51
C ALA A 240 0.93 -14.48 -9.55
N ALA A 241 0.48 -13.83 -8.48
CA ALA A 241 0.44 -12.37 -8.41
C ALA A 241 1.85 -11.78 -8.31
N VAL A 242 2.76 -12.44 -7.59
CA VAL A 242 4.17 -12.02 -7.51
C VAL A 242 4.87 -12.15 -8.86
N ASP A 243 4.54 -13.16 -9.67
CA ASP A 243 5.15 -13.31 -10.99
C ASP A 243 4.87 -12.12 -11.92
N GLU A 244 3.69 -11.50 -11.82
CA GLU A 244 3.34 -10.27 -12.55
C GLU A 244 4.06 -9.00 -12.04
N LEU A 245 4.83 -9.08 -10.95
CA LEU A 245 5.67 -7.98 -10.44
C LEU A 245 7.10 -8.00 -11.02
N PHE A 246 7.37 -8.94 -11.92
CA PHE A 246 8.66 -9.13 -12.58
C PHE A 246 8.48 -9.03 -14.10
N PRO A 247 9.57 -8.79 -14.87
CA PRO A 247 9.48 -8.74 -16.32
C PRO A 247 8.87 -10.02 -16.93
N ARG A 248 7.94 -9.83 -17.87
CA ARG A 248 7.31 -10.94 -18.58
C ARG A 248 8.31 -11.69 -19.47
N GLY A 249 8.13 -12.99 -19.59
CA GLY A 249 8.98 -13.85 -20.43
C GLY A 249 10.31 -14.24 -19.80
N THR A 250 10.59 -13.84 -18.55
CA THR A 250 11.77 -14.26 -17.78
C THR A 250 11.34 -14.92 -16.45
N PRO A 251 10.73 -16.11 -16.49
CA PRO A 251 10.23 -16.79 -15.29
C PRO A 251 11.32 -17.09 -14.25
N GLU A 252 12.58 -17.19 -14.67
CA GLU A 252 13.77 -17.40 -13.85
C GLU A 252 14.31 -16.14 -13.17
N GLU A 253 13.87 -14.95 -13.57
CA GLU A 253 14.28 -13.69 -12.94
C GLU A 253 13.76 -13.69 -11.49
N THR A 254 14.62 -13.45 -10.51
CA THR A 254 14.24 -13.51 -9.08
C THR A 254 14.54 -12.24 -8.32
N VAL A 255 15.18 -11.25 -8.94
CA VAL A 255 15.75 -10.07 -8.30
C VAL A 255 15.15 -8.78 -8.86
N HIS A 256 15.14 -8.64 -10.20
CA HIS A 256 14.74 -7.39 -10.83
C HIS A 256 13.24 -7.34 -11.10
N THR A 257 12.55 -6.41 -10.44
CA THR A 257 11.12 -6.18 -10.60
C THR A 257 10.80 -5.37 -11.85
N ASN A 258 9.56 -5.45 -12.33
CA ASN A 258 9.00 -4.47 -13.27
C ASN A 258 8.56 -3.19 -12.53
N LEU A 259 7.93 -2.24 -13.22
CA LEU A 259 7.50 -0.98 -12.59
C LEU A 259 6.51 -1.22 -11.43
N ALA A 260 5.61 -2.19 -11.55
CA ALA A 260 4.65 -2.52 -10.50
C ALA A 260 5.36 -3.08 -9.25
N GLY A 261 6.29 -4.02 -9.43
CA GLY A 261 7.08 -4.54 -8.31
C GLY A 261 8.01 -3.48 -7.70
N ALA A 262 8.61 -2.62 -8.51
CA ALA A 262 9.42 -1.50 -8.03
C ALA A 262 8.58 -0.49 -7.22
N THR A 263 7.34 -0.26 -7.64
CA THR A 263 6.37 0.59 -6.92
C THR A 263 6.02 -0.03 -5.57
N LEU A 264 5.74 -1.34 -5.52
CA LEU A 264 5.50 -2.06 -4.27
C LEU A 264 6.70 -1.98 -3.32
N ASN A 265 7.92 -2.14 -3.83
CA ASN A 265 9.12 -1.99 -3.00
C ASN A 265 9.29 -0.55 -2.47
N ALA A 266 9.02 0.46 -3.31
CA ALA A 266 9.05 1.87 -2.88
C ALA A 266 8.06 2.16 -1.76
N GLN A 267 6.85 1.58 -1.84
CA GLN A 267 5.83 1.67 -0.80
C GLN A 267 6.31 1.11 0.54
N LEU A 268 6.95 -0.05 0.53
CA LEU A 268 7.52 -0.66 1.74
C LEU A 268 8.65 0.20 2.32
N VAL A 269 9.48 0.82 1.48
CA VAL A 269 10.52 1.75 1.94
C VAL A 269 9.90 2.99 2.59
N ILE A 270 8.86 3.59 1.99
CA ILE A 270 8.17 4.74 2.60
C ILE A 270 7.55 4.36 3.95
N ALA A 271 6.90 3.19 4.05
CA ALA A 271 6.39 2.69 5.32
C ALA A 271 7.51 2.58 6.37
N GLY A 272 8.71 2.13 5.97
CA GLY A 272 9.87 2.02 6.85
C GLY A 272 10.42 3.38 7.28
N LEU A 273 10.47 4.35 6.36
CA LEU A 273 10.88 5.73 6.66
C LEU A 273 9.92 6.39 7.66
N ILE A 274 8.61 6.18 7.50
CA ILE A 274 7.58 6.72 8.40
C ILE A 274 7.62 6.03 9.76
N GLN A 275 7.64 4.69 9.80
CA GLN A 275 7.63 3.93 11.06
C GLN A 275 8.82 4.29 11.94
N ASN A 276 10.00 4.44 11.32
CA ASN A 276 11.23 4.80 12.02
C ASN A 276 11.40 6.31 12.23
N LYS A 277 10.42 7.14 11.81
CA LYS A 277 10.46 8.61 11.89
C LYS A 277 11.76 9.20 11.35
N VAL A 278 12.23 8.65 10.22
CA VAL A 278 13.53 9.00 9.64
C VAL A 278 13.51 10.43 9.12
N LEU A 279 12.41 10.82 8.47
CA LEU A 279 12.26 12.09 7.78
C LEU A 279 11.19 12.96 8.45
N PRO A 280 11.29 14.30 8.35
CA PRO A 280 10.21 15.19 8.72
C PRO A 280 8.91 14.90 7.96
N ASP A 281 7.77 14.84 8.66
CA ASP A 281 6.45 14.59 8.06
C ASP A 281 6.10 15.55 6.91
N ALA A 282 6.60 16.79 6.98
CA ALA A 282 6.36 17.81 5.96
C ALA A 282 7.03 17.51 4.60
N PHE A 283 7.92 16.53 4.52
CA PHE A 283 8.58 16.16 3.26
C PHE A 283 7.71 15.25 2.39
N TYR A 284 6.67 14.63 2.92
CA TYR A 284 5.83 13.74 2.14
C TYR A 284 4.76 14.54 1.36
N ALA A 285 4.70 14.39 0.02
CA ALA A 285 3.73 15.09 -0.85
C ALA A 285 2.29 14.68 -0.57
N ARG A 286 2.11 13.49 0.00
CA ARG A 286 0.86 12.88 0.44
C ARG A 286 1.17 12.12 1.72
N ARG A 287 0.26 12.06 2.69
CA ARG A 287 0.38 11.01 3.70
C ARG A 287 0.35 9.69 2.95
N PHE A 288 1.46 8.99 2.96
CA PHE A 288 1.59 7.72 2.30
C PHE A 288 0.83 6.67 3.10
N THR A 289 -0.18 6.08 2.48
CA THR A 289 -0.74 4.79 2.87
C THR A 289 -0.14 3.69 2.03
N PRO A 290 0.45 2.66 2.66
CA PRO A 290 0.59 1.37 2.00
C PRO A 290 -0.79 0.98 1.46
N ASP A 291 -0.86 0.72 0.15
CA ASP A 291 -2.09 0.47 -0.58
C ASP A 291 -3.04 -0.45 0.20
N GLY A 292 -4.15 0.11 0.67
CA GLY A 292 -5.22 -0.59 1.38
C GLY A 292 -5.35 -0.29 2.88
N ALA A 293 -4.38 0.38 3.52
CA ALA A 293 -4.64 0.94 4.84
C ALA A 293 -5.45 2.22 4.68
N ASP A 294 -6.63 2.32 5.29
CA ASP A 294 -7.28 3.61 5.48
C ASP A 294 -6.38 4.50 6.37
N ASP A 295 -5.78 5.55 5.79
CA ASP A 295 -4.85 6.47 6.47
C ASP A 295 -5.53 7.35 7.51
N ARG A 296 -6.86 7.35 7.51
CA ARG A 296 -7.56 8.16 8.49
C ARG A 296 -7.15 7.71 9.89
N PRO A 297 -7.02 8.68 10.81
CA PRO A 297 -6.74 8.36 12.18
C PRO A 297 -7.77 7.33 12.65
N VAL A 298 -7.31 6.30 13.35
CA VAL A 298 -8.22 5.52 14.19
C VAL A 298 -8.69 6.47 15.26
N VAL A 299 -9.81 7.12 14.99
CA VAL A 299 -10.55 7.87 16.00
C VAL A 299 -10.99 6.87 17.06
N ASP A 300 -11.04 7.23 18.33
CA ASP A 300 -11.59 6.33 19.35
C ASP A 300 -13.12 6.27 19.18
N ALA A 301 -13.69 5.09 18.95
CA ALA A 301 -15.13 4.96 18.67
C ALA A 301 -15.99 5.50 19.81
N ARG A 302 -15.49 5.40 21.05
CA ARG A 302 -16.15 5.86 22.27
C ARG A 302 -16.29 7.39 22.31
N LYS A 303 -15.48 8.11 21.51
CA LYS A 303 -15.51 9.58 21.39
C LYS A 303 -16.40 10.06 20.24
N ILE A 304 -16.78 9.18 19.31
CA ILE A 304 -17.67 9.53 18.21
C ILE A 304 -19.11 9.30 18.66
N LYS A 305 -19.91 10.37 18.63
CA LYS A 305 -21.32 10.30 18.98
C LYS A 305 -22.03 9.25 18.12
N VAL A 306 -22.77 8.36 18.78
CA VAL A 306 -23.66 7.41 18.11
C VAL A 306 -24.83 8.19 17.52
N GLU A 307 -25.10 7.96 16.24
CA GLU A 307 -26.23 8.57 15.55
C GLU A 307 -27.51 7.94 16.10
N ALA A 308 -28.42 8.77 16.59
CA ALA A 308 -29.67 8.34 17.20
C ALA A 308 -30.84 8.58 16.23
N PRO A 309 -31.92 7.79 16.31
CA PRO A 309 -33.12 8.02 15.52
C PRO A 309 -33.69 9.41 15.79
N ARG A 310 -34.15 10.07 14.73
CA ARG A 310 -34.78 11.40 14.81
C ARG A 310 -36.13 11.33 15.52
N ASP A 311 -36.92 10.30 15.23
CA ASP A 311 -38.18 10.00 15.92
C ASP A 311 -38.15 8.56 16.44
N PRO A 312 -38.01 8.32 17.76
CA PRO A 312 -37.90 6.97 18.30
C PRO A 312 -39.16 6.13 18.14
N ARG A 313 -40.31 6.73 17.78
CA ARG A 313 -41.58 6.03 17.54
C ARG A 313 -41.62 5.35 16.17
N LEU A 314 -40.80 5.82 15.21
CA LEU A 314 -40.71 5.24 13.87
C LEU A 314 -39.76 4.03 13.86
N PRO A 315 -39.96 3.07 12.96
CA PRO A 315 -38.94 2.06 12.68
C PRO A 315 -37.65 2.73 12.17
N SER A 316 -36.51 2.11 12.42
CA SER A 316 -35.20 2.60 11.98
C SER A 316 -34.54 1.63 11.01
N LEU A 317 -33.99 2.18 9.93
CA LEU A 317 -32.94 1.55 9.15
C LEU A 317 -31.59 1.94 9.77
N VAL A 318 -30.97 1.00 10.48
CA VAL A 318 -29.70 1.22 11.19
C VAL A 318 -28.57 0.64 10.36
N LEU A 319 -27.49 1.41 10.18
CA LEU A 319 -26.35 1.00 9.37
C LEU A 319 -25.12 0.84 10.26
N ILE A 320 -24.41 -0.29 10.14
CA ILE A 320 -23.09 -0.49 10.73
C ILE A 320 -22.09 -0.91 9.65
N GLY A 321 -20.91 -0.31 9.68
CA GLY A 321 -19.90 -0.55 8.66
C GLY A 321 -18.68 0.34 8.80
N ASP A 322 -17.91 0.35 7.72
CA ASP A 322 -16.62 1.02 7.64
C ASP A 322 -16.70 2.40 6.96
N SER A 323 -15.58 2.86 6.45
CA SER A 323 -15.43 4.12 5.76
C SER A 323 -16.23 4.30 4.48
N THR A 324 -16.53 3.22 3.78
CA THR A 324 -17.31 3.24 2.54
C THR A 324 -18.78 3.50 2.81
N MET A 325 -19.21 3.39 4.08
CA MET A 325 -20.60 3.62 4.51
C MET A 325 -20.76 4.88 5.38
N ARG A 326 -19.72 5.32 6.11
CA ARG A 326 -19.81 6.39 7.14
C ARG A 326 -20.38 7.74 6.68
N SER A 327 -20.90 8.49 7.64
CA SER A 327 -21.27 9.91 7.50
C SER A 327 -20.11 10.88 7.79
N GLY A 328 -20.27 12.13 7.34
CA GLY A 328 -19.41 13.27 7.68
C GLY A 328 -18.18 13.40 6.80
N GLY A 329 -18.31 13.08 5.50
CA GLY A 329 -17.21 13.01 4.53
C GLY A 329 -16.06 14.00 4.76
N GLN A 330 -14.82 13.48 4.76
CA GLN A 330 -13.61 14.28 4.95
C GLN A 330 -12.74 14.18 3.70
N GLY A 331 -12.16 15.31 3.27
CA GLY A 331 -11.28 15.34 2.10
C GLY A 331 -11.97 14.96 0.79
N GLY A 332 -13.28 15.16 0.68
CA GLY A 332 -14.07 14.80 -0.51
C GLY A 332 -14.51 13.34 -0.58
N ALA A 333 -14.15 12.50 0.39
CA ALA A 333 -14.57 11.10 0.47
C ALA A 333 -15.87 10.94 1.28
N TYR A 334 -16.89 10.35 0.67
CA TYR A 334 -18.21 10.13 1.26
C TYR A 334 -18.56 8.65 1.28
N GLY A 335 -19.25 8.22 2.34
CA GLY A 335 -19.78 6.87 2.42
C GLY A 335 -21.19 6.80 1.82
N TRP A 336 -21.54 5.69 1.19
CA TRP A 336 -22.87 5.49 0.59
C TRP A 336 -24.00 5.59 1.62
N GLY A 337 -23.74 5.22 2.88
CA GLY A 337 -24.73 5.30 3.95
C GLY A 337 -25.18 6.74 4.24
N GLU A 338 -24.30 7.73 4.04
CA GLU A 338 -24.63 9.15 4.19
C GLU A 338 -25.64 9.65 3.14
N ARG A 339 -25.69 8.97 1.99
CA ARG A 339 -26.58 9.32 0.87
C ARG A 339 -27.85 8.49 0.83
N LEU A 340 -27.94 7.45 1.66
CA LEU A 340 -29.05 6.52 1.64
C LEU A 340 -30.39 7.16 2.07
N ALA A 341 -30.37 8.13 3.00
CA ALA A 341 -31.58 8.77 3.53
C ALA A 341 -32.44 9.44 2.45
N ALA A 342 -31.85 9.90 1.34
CA ALA A 342 -32.56 10.56 0.25
C ALA A 342 -33.53 9.62 -0.50
N PHE A 343 -33.34 8.30 -0.42
CA PHE A 343 -34.18 7.30 -1.08
C PHE A 343 -35.39 6.87 -0.23
N PHE A 344 -35.50 7.35 1.00
CA PHE A 344 -36.55 6.95 1.95
C PHE A 344 -37.47 8.11 2.34
N ASP A 345 -38.73 7.80 2.61
CA ASP A 345 -39.64 8.72 3.27
C ASP A 345 -39.29 8.82 4.76
N THR A 346 -38.44 9.80 5.09
CA THR A 346 -37.95 10.05 6.44
C THR A 346 -39.01 10.57 7.42
N GLN A 347 -40.27 10.74 6.98
CA GLN A 347 -41.42 10.93 7.88
C GLN A 347 -41.96 9.61 8.42
N ARG A 348 -41.60 8.47 7.80
CA ARG A 348 -42.13 7.14 8.12
C ARG A 348 -41.07 6.16 8.63
N ILE A 349 -39.79 6.43 8.38
CA ILE A 349 -38.66 5.63 8.85
C ILE A 349 -37.47 6.53 9.20
N ASN A 350 -36.69 6.16 10.22
CA ASN A 350 -35.39 6.78 10.46
C ASN A 350 -34.32 6.10 9.59
N VAL A 351 -33.35 6.85 9.08
CA VAL A 351 -32.10 6.30 8.55
C VAL A 351 -30.99 6.73 9.48
N VAL A 352 -30.32 5.77 10.12
CA VAL A 352 -29.42 6.00 11.25
C VAL A 352 -28.06 5.40 10.93
N ASN A 353 -27.12 6.24 10.50
CA ASN A 353 -25.82 5.78 10.02
C ASN A 353 -24.78 5.72 11.14
N ASN A 354 -24.59 4.51 11.65
CA ASN A 354 -23.55 4.20 12.61
C ASN A 354 -22.37 3.48 11.93
N ALA A 355 -21.93 3.88 10.74
CA ALA A 355 -20.64 3.45 10.22
C ALA A 355 -19.51 4.42 10.60
N ILE A 356 -18.29 3.91 10.81
CA ILE A 356 -17.11 4.73 11.12
C ILE A 356 -15.91 4.30 10.28
N GLY A 357 -15.15 5.29 9.80
CA GLY A 357 -13.91 5.06 9.07
C GLY A 357 -12.88 4.23 9.86
N GLY A 358 -12.19 3.36 9.14
CA GLY A 358 -11.12 2.53 9.66
C GLY A 358 -11.57 1.39 10.57
N ARG A 359 -12.86 1.02 10.55
CA ARG A 359 -13.40 -0.11 11.33
C ARG A 359 -13.48 -1.37 10.49
N SER A 360 -13.21 -2.48 11.15
CA SER A 360 -13.49 -3.85 10.74
C SER A 360 -14.64 -4.41 11.57
N SER A 361 -15.12 -5.62 11.25
CA SER A 361 -16.08 -6.35 12.08
C SER A 361 -15.56 -6.51 13.52
N ARG A 362 -14.26 -6.73 13.70
CA ARG A 362 -13.58 -6.80 15.01
C ARG A 362 -13.63 -5.47 15.76
N THR A 363 -13.02 -4.43 15.19
CA THR A 363 -12.78 -3.16 15.92
C THR A 363 -14.08 -2.43 16.23
N PHE A 364 -15.10 -2.56 15.37
CA PHE A 364 -16.44 -2.04 15.68
C PHE A 364 -17.05 -2.69 16.93
N PHE A 365 -16.77 -3.98 17.16
CA PHE A 365 -17.19 -4.73 18.34
C PHE A 365 -16.36 -4.33 19.56
N THR A 366 -15.03 -4.46 19.47
CA THR A 366 -14.13 -4.37 20.63
C THR A 366 -13.94 -2.95 21.16
N GLU A 367 -14.24 -1.92 20.35
CA GLU A 367 -14.23 -0.52 20.78
C GLU A 367 -15.56 -0.09 21.44
N GLY A 368 -16.48 -1.03 21.65
CA GLY A 368 -17.74 -0.80 22.38
C GLY A 368 -18.84 -0.11 21.57
N ARG A 369 -18.60 0.19 20.29
CA ARG A 369 -19.59 0.87 19.47
C ARG A 369 -20.79 0.00 19.14
N TRP A 370 -20.57 -1.30 18.96
CA TRP A 370 -21.68 -2.25 18.82
C TRP A 370 -22.62 -2.20 20.02
N ALA A 371 -22.09 -2.17 21.25
CA ALA A 371 -22.94 -2.12 22.45
C ALA A 371 -23.87 -0.90 22.44
N SER A 372 -23.34 0.28 22.08
CA SER A 372 -24.17 1.48 21.99
C SER A 372 -25.20 1.44 20.85
N VAL A 373 -24.89 0.79 19.72
CA VAL A 373 -25.88 0.57 18.64
C VAL A 373 -26.93 -0.46 19.06
N LEU A 374 -26.54 -1.49 19.81
CA LEU A 374 -27.46 -2.51 20.30
C LEU A 374 -28.47 -1.95 21.30
N ASP A 375 -28.06 -0.97 22.11
CA ASP A 375 -28.93 -0.31 23.09
C ASP A 375 -30.06 0.50 22.44
N GLN A 376 -29.85 1.04 21.23
CA GLN A 376 -30.88 1.77 20.48
C GLN A 376 -31.78 0.88 19.62
N LEU A 377 -31.39 -0.39 19.34
CA LEU A 377 -32.17 -1.29 18.50
C LEU A 377 -33.45 -1.74 19.22
N LYS A 378 -34.56 -1.72 18.48
CA LYS A 378 -35.87 -2.21 18.94
C LYS A 378 -36.55 -3.10 17.90
N ALA A 379 -37.61 -3.79 18.34
CA ALA A 379 -38.41 -4.63 17.47
C ALA A 379 -38.98 -3.82 16.29
N GLY A 380 -38.87 -4.38 15.08
CA GLY A 380 -39.31 -3.72 13.84
C GLY A 380 -38.25 -2.84 13.15
N ASP A 381 -37.10 -2.59 13.78
CA ASP A 381 -35.96 -1.98 13.10
C ASP A 381 -35.34 -2.94 12.06
N THR A 382 -34.62 -2.40 11.08
CA THR A 382 -33.79 -3.17 10.13
C THR A 382 -32.33 -2.76 10.28
N LEU A 383 -31.45 -3.72 10.53
CA LEU A 383 -29.99 -3.53 10.61
C LEU A 383 -29.32 -3.95 9.30
N LEU A 384 -28.54 -3.04 8.72
CA LEU A 384 -27.62 -3.31 7.60
C LEU A 384 -26.18 -3.44 8.13
N ILE A 385 -25.51 -4.55 7.78
CA ILE A 385 -24.14 -4.85 8.18
C ILE A 385 -23.25 -4.93 6.94
N GLN A 386 -22.21 -4.10 6.84
CA GLN A 386 -21.20 -4.20 5.76
C GLN A 386 -19.78 -3.95 6.30
N PHE A 387 -18.99 -5.02 6.38
CA PHE A 387 -17.57 -5.01 6.73
C PHE A 387 -16.78 -5.91 5.76
N GLY A 388 -15.45 -5.78 5.75
CA GLY A 388 -14.56 -6.55 4.88
C GLY A 388 -13.33 -5.77 4.42
N HIS A 389 -13.44 -4.45 4.17
CA HIS A 389 -12.31 -3.64 3.69
C HIS A 389 -11.12 -3.63 4.65
N ASN A 390 -11.40 -3.59 5.96
CA ASN A 390 -10.38 -3.49 7.01
C ASN A 390 -10.10 -4.84 7.71
N ASP A 391 -10.92 -5.86 7.45
CA ASP A 391 -10.90 -7.16 8.14
C ASP A 391 -9.73 -8.04 7.69
N GLY A 392 -9.24 -7.84 6.46
CA GLY A 392 -8.10 -8.58 5.90
C GLY A 392 -6.73 -8.11 6.37
N ALA A 393 -6.67 -7.11 7.25
CA ALA A 393 -5.41 -6.64 7.79
C ALA A 393 -4.74 -7.71 8.67
N ARG A 394 -3.40 -7.71 8.75
CA ARG A 394 -2.66 -8.70 9.55
C ARG A 394 -2.82 -8.43 11.05
N ILE A 395 -3.21 -9.47 11.80
CA ILE A 395 -3.27 -9.43 13.27
C ILE A 395 -1.84 -9.31 13.83
N GLY A 396 -1.64 -8.49 14.87
CA GLY A 396 -0.33 -8.24 15.46
C GLY A 396 0.57 -7.29 14.65
N ASP A 397 0.07 -6.70 13.57
CA ASP A 397 0.78 -5.67 12.82
C ASP A 397 0.45 -4.27 13.37
N PRO A 398 1.41 -3.52 13.92
CA PRO A 398 1.17 -2.15 14.37
C PRO A 398 0.64 -1.23 13.26
N ALA A 399 1.04 -1.46 12.00
CA ALA A 399 0.57 -0.69 10.86
C ALA A 399 -0.89 -1.00 10.48
N ALA A 400 -1.39 -2.20 10.83
CA ALA A 400 -2.78 -2.59 10.64
C ALA A 400 -3.74 -1.96 11.67
N LYS A 401 -3.23 -1.23 12.67
CA LYS A 401 -4.00 -0.54 13.70
C LYS A 401 -5.04 -1.47 14.38
N ASN A 402 -4.66 -2.73 14.60
CA ASN A 402 -5.47 -3.82 15.18
C ASN A 402 -6.80 -4.11 14.46
N ARG A 403 -6.93 -3.76 13.17
CA ARG A 403 -8.16 -3.96 12.41
C ARG A 403 -8.43 -5.41 12.02
N GLY A 404 -7.39 -6.21 11.78
CA GLY A 404 -7.53 -7.58 11.25
C GLY A 404 -8.43 -8.50 12.08
N SER A 405 -9.28 -9.28 11.44
CA SER A 405 -10.02 -10.39 12.06
C SER A 405 -9.46 -11.75 11.63
N VAL A 406 -9.72 -12.82 12.39
CA VAL A 406 -9.30 -14.16 11.95
C VAL A 406 -10.05 -14.52 10.65
N PRO A 407 -9.37 -15.01 9.60
CA PRO A 407 -10.04 -15.48 8.39
C PRO A 407 -11.00 -16.64 8.68
N GLY A 408 -12.18 -16.62 8.09
CA GLY A 408 -13.16 -17.70 8.20
C GLY A 408 -14.43 -17.31 8.95
N ILE A 409 -15.24 -18.34 9.21
CA ILE A 409 -16.53 -18.23 9.90
C ILE A 409 -16.61 -19.06 11.19
N GLY A 410 -15.57 -19.84 11.48
CA GLY A 410 -15.55 -20.76 12.60
C GLY A 410 -15.24 -20.07 13.93
N PRO A 411 -15.09 -20.87 15.00
CA PRO A 411 -14.84 -20.38 16.35
C PRO A 411 -13.37 -20.03 16.60
N GLU A 412 -12.52 -20.02 15.57
CA GLU A 412 -11.09 -19.82 15.72
C GLU A 412 -10.78 -18.47 16.38
N THR A 413 -9.78 -18.48 17.25
CA THR A 413 -9.30 -17.28 17.93
C THR A 413 -7.78 -17.19 17.87
N VAL A 414 -7.28 -15.96 17.82
CA VAL A 414 -5.86 -15.62 17.91
C VAL A 414 -5.69 -14.55 18.97
N GLU A 415 -4.66 -14.63 19.81
CA GLU A 415 -4.33 -13.55 20.75
C GLU A 415 -3.64 -12.39 20.01
N ASP A 416 -4.07 -11.16 20.26
CA ASP A 416 -3.40 -9.94 19.80
C ASP A 416 -3.12 -8.99 20.96
N THR A 417 -2.04 -8.22 20.87
CA THR A 417 -1.66 -7.22 21.87
C THR A 417 -1.96 -5.83 21.34
N LYS A 418 -2.77 -5.08 22.08
CA LYS A 418 -3.13 -3.69 21.76
C LYS A 418 -1.96 -2.73 22.06
N PRO A 419 -1.99 -1.51 21.51
CA PRO A 419 -0.95 -0.51 21.77
C PRO A 419 -0.81 -0.12 23.25
N ASP A 420 -1.86 -0.32 24.06
CA ASP A 420 -1.83 -0.10 25.51
C ASP A 420 -1.27 -1.30 26.30
N GLY A 421 -0.82 -2.35 25.62
CA GLY A 421 -0.29 -3.57 26.22
C GLY A 421 -1.35 -4.58 26.65
N SER A 422 -2.64 -4.25 26.54
CA SER A 422 -3.70 -5.20 26.84
C SER A 422 -3.80 -6.29 25.76
N LYS A 423 -4.13 -7.51 26.17
CA LYS A 423 -4.31 -8.66 25.28
C LYS A 423 -5.78 -8.85 24.98
N GLU A 424 -6.10 -9.21 23.73
CA GLU A 424 -7.45 -9.61 23.35
C GLU A 424 -7.47 -10.90 22.53
N ALA A 425 -8.52 -11.70 22.72
CA ALA A 425 -8.84 -12.81 21.83
C ALA A 425 -9.55 -12.25 20.59
N VAL A 426 -8.92 -12.43 19.43
CA VAL A 426 -9.42 -12.01 18.13
C VAL A 426 -10.18 -13.16 17.51
N HIS A 427 -11.48 -12.96 17.28
CA HIS A 427 -12.34 -13.94 16.63
C HIS A 427 -12.35 -13.83 15.11
N SER A 428 -12.99 -14.79 14.45
CA SER A 428 -13.17 -14.80 13.00
C SER A 428 -14.14 -13.73 12.50
N PHE A 429 -14.02 -13.35 11.23
CA PHE A 429 -14.97 -12.45 10.57
C PHE A 429 -16.42 -12.94 10.72
N GLY A 430 -16.65 -14.24 10.49
CA GLY A 430 -17.98 -14.81 10.62
C GLY A 430 -18.46 -14.89 12.06
N TRP A 431 -17.57 -15.07 13.04
CA TRP A 431 -17.94 -15.02 14.46
C TRP A 431 -18.50 -13.63 14.85
N TYR A 432 -17.80 -12.55 14.49
CA TYR A 432 -18.27 -11.18 14.78
C TYR A 432 -19.60 -10.88 14.08
N THR A 433 -19.69 -11.27 12.80
CA THR A 433 -20.91 -11.08 12.01
C THR A 433 -22.09 -11.87 12.57
N ALA A 434 -21.89 -13.13 12.96
CA ALA A 434 -22.91 -13.96 13.62
C ALA A 434 -23.36 -13.33 14.94
N ARG A 435 -22.41 -12.76 15.71
CA ARG A 435 -22.73 -12.08 16.97
C ARG A 435 -23.62 -10.86 16.76
N TYR A 436 -23.33 -10.02 15.76
CA TYR A 436 -24.18 -8.88 15.40
C TYR A 436 -25.59 -9.33 15.01
N ILE A 437 -25.71 -10.38 14.19
CA ILE A 437 -27.00 -10.92 13.78
C ILE A 437 -27.78 -11.42 15.00
N ALA A 438 -27.17 -12.26 15.83
CA ALA A 438 -27.84 -12.85 17.00
C ALA A 438 -28.32 -11.77 17.98
N ASP A 439 -27.47 -10.81 18.32
CA ASP A 439 -27.79 -9.71 19.23
C ASP A 439 -28.93 -8.83 18.69
N ALA A 440 -28.90 -8.45 17.41
CA ALA A 440 -29.94 -7.63 16.79
C ALA A 440 -31.29 -8.37 16.71
N ARG A 441 -31.26 -9.66 16.35
CA ARG A 441 -32.47 -10.49 16.31
C ARG A 441 -33.08 -10.69 17.69
N ALA A 442 -32.27 -10.79 18.73
CA ALA A 442 -32.76 -10.87 20.11
C ALA A 442 -33.53 -9.60 20.53
N LYS A 443 -33.25 -8.45 19.89
CA LYS A 443 -34.04 -7.20 20.02
C LYS A 443 -35.27 -7.16 19.10
N GLY A 444 -35.51 -8.18 18.28
CA GLY A 444 -36.60 -8.22 17.31
C GLY A 444 -36.34 -7.42 16.03
N ALA A 445 -35.09 -7.07 15.74
CA ALA A 445 -34.72 -6.39 14.49
C ALA A 445 -34.58 -7.38 13.33
N ASN A 446 -34.94 -6.93 12.12
CA ASN A 446 -34.58 -7.60 10.88
C ASN A 446 -33.10 -7.35 10.58
N VAL A 447 -32.38 -8.33 10.04
CA VAL A 447 -30.94 -8.18 9.76
C VAL A 447 -30.65 -8.52 8.31
N VAL A 448 -29.88 -7.65 7.66
CA VAL A 448 -29.39 -7.82 6.29
C VAL A 448 -27.87 -7.64 6.29
N VAL A 449 -27.15 -8.66 5.85
CA VAL A 449 -25.69 -8.60 5.64
C VAL A 449 -25.44 -8.21 4.18
N LEU A 450 -24.50 -7.29 3.95
CA LEU A 450 -24.09 -6.86 2.63
C LEU A 450 -22.61 -7.19 2.43
N SER A 451 -22.26 -7.74 1.27
CA SER A 451 -20.85 -7.81 0.85
C SER A 451 -20.26 -6.39 0.64
N PRO A 452 -18.94 -6.18 0.76
CA PRO A 452 -18.35 -4.86 0.57
C PRO A 452 -18.55 -4.31 -0.85
N ILE A 453 -18.63 -2.98 -1.03
CA ILE A 453 -18.50 -2.39 -2.37
C ILE A 453 -17.12 -2.72 -2.97
N PRO A 454 -16.99 -2.91 -4.30
CA PRO A 454 -15.71 -3.26 -4.91
C PRO A 454 -14.72 -2.08 -4.91
N HIS A 455 -13.43 -2.39 -4.89
CA HIS A 455 -12.38 -1.41 -5.15
C HIS A 455 -12.42 -0.92 -6.60
N LYS A 456 -11.91 0.31 -6.80
CA LYS A 456 -11.80 0.98 -8.10
C LYS A 456 -11.10 0.14 -9.17
N ASP A 457 -10.15 -0.69 -8.77
CA ASP A 457 -9.34 -1.55 -9.65
C ASP A 457 -9.90 -2.97 -9.81
N ARG A 458 -11.10 -3.27 -9.28
CA ARG A 458 -11.64 -4.63 -9.14
C ARG A 458 -13.11 -4.79 -9.58
N TRP A 459 -13.47 -4.24 -10.73
CA TRP A 459 -14.83 -4.37 -11.30
C TRP A 459 -14.85 -4.64 -12.81
N GLN A 460 -13.72 -4.56 -13.50
CA GLN A 460 -13.68 -4.71 -14.96
C GLN A 460 -13.93 -6.17 -15.39
N ALA A 461 -14.30 -6.37 -16.66
CA ALA A 461 -14.48 -7.71 -17.21
C ALA A 461 -13.15 -8.48 -17.20
N GLY A 462 -13.20 -9.78 -16.92
CA GLY A 462 -12.01 -10.66 -16.85
C GLY A 462 -11.18 -10.54 -15.57
N GLN A 463 -11.52 -9.63 -14.65
CA GLN A 463 -10.90 -9.57 -13.33
C GLN A 463 -11.59 -10.56 -12.36
N PRO A 464 -10.85 -11.15 -11.40
CA PRO A 464 -11.47 -11.92 -10.34
C PRO A 464 -12.38 -11.02 -9.50
N ARG A 465 -13.47 -11.61 -8.99
CA ARG A 465 -14.41 -10.94 -8.09
C ARG A 465 -13.67 -10.30 -6.92
N ASP A 466 -13.98 -9.05 -6.61
CA ASP A 466 -13.50 -8.45 -5.37
C ASP A 466 -14.20 -9.05 -4.16
N PHE A 467 -13.54 -9.07 -3.00
CA PHE A 467 -14.11 -9.55 -1.75
C PHE A 467 -14.81 -10.92 -1.84
N GLU A 468 -14.41 -11.79 -2.78
CA GLU A 468 -15.04 -13.10 -3.04
C GLU A 468 -15.23 -13.89 -1.74
N THR A 469 -14.16 -13.97 -0.95
CA THR A 469 -14.14 -14.68 0.32
C THR A 469 -15.06 -14.04 1.37
N TYR A 470 -15.01 -12.71 1.55
CA TYR A 470 -15.86 -12.01 2.54
C TYR A 470 -17.33 -12.04 2.16
N ALA A 471 -17.64 -11.99 0.87
CA ALA A 471 -19.01 -12.15 0.41
C ALA A 471 -19.53 -13.56 0.65
N ALA A 472 -18.73 -14.60 0.35
CA ALA A 472 -19.10 -15.99 0.63
C ALA A 472 -19.31 -16.23 2.14
N TRP A 473 -18.41 -15.72 2.99
CA TRP A 473 -18.57 -15.81 4.45
C TRP A 473 -19.80 -15.05 4.94
N GLY A 474 -20.03 -13.82 4.47
CA GLY A 474 -21.17 -13.01 4.84
C GLY A 474 -22.49 -13.66 4.45
N GLU A 475 -22.59 -14.22 3.24
CA GLU A 475 -23.75 -14.97 2.76
C GLU A 475 -24.02 -16.21 3.62
N GLN A 476 -22.98 -17.01 3.87
CA GLN A 476 -23.10 -18.22 4.65
C GLN A 476 -23.54 -17.92 6.09
N VAL A 477 -22.89 -16.95 6.75
CA VAL A 477 -23.21 -16.54 8.12
C VAL A 477 -24.61 -15.96 8.21
N ALA A 478 -25.03 -15.15 7.23
CA ALA A 478 -26.39 -14.64 7.17
C ALA A 478 -27.41 -15.79 7.10
N ARG A 479 -27.22 -16.72 6.18
CA ARG A 479 -28.09 -17.89 5.99
C ARG A 479 -28.17 -18.75 7.26
N GLU A 480 -27.03 -19.07 7.88
CA GLU A 480 -26.96 -19.91 9.08
C GLU A 480 -27.59 -19.26 10.32
N ASN A 481 -27.63 -17.93 10.37
CA ASN A 481 -28.22 -17.16 11.48
C ASN A 481 -29.58 -16.52 11.11
N GLY A 482 -30.18 -16.99 10.00
CA GLY A 482 -31.50 -16.59 9.48
C GLY A 482 -31.63 -15.13 9.04
N ALA A 483 -30.52 -14.41 8.87
CA ALA A 483 -30.50 -13.07 8.31
C ALA A 483 -30.61 -13.15 6.76
N GLN A 484 -30.93 -12.01 6.14
CA GLN A 484 -30.91 -11.88 4.69
C GLN A 484 -29.52 -11.43 4.21
N PHE A 485 -29.20 -11.69 2.94
CA PHE A 485 -27.93 -11.30 2.33
C PHE A 485 -28.18 -10.51 1.04
N ILE A 486 -27.37 -9.48 0.81
CA ILE A 486 -27.29 -8.75 -0.45
C ILE A 486 -25.85 -8.82 -0.94
N ASP A 487 -25.68 -9.33 -2.16
CA ASP A 487 -24.38 -9.29 -2.84
C ASP A 487 -24.11 -7.91 -3.45
N LEU A 488 -23.85 -6.93 -2.57
CA LEU A 488 -23.61 -5.54 -2.96
C LEU A 488 -22.33 -5.40 -3.80
N THR A 489 -21.31 -6.22 -3.57
CA THR A 489 -20.10 -6.27 -4.41
C THR A 489 -20.47 -6.44 -5.88
N MET A 490 -21.31 -7.44 -6.19
CA MET A 490 -21.69 -7.72 -7.58
C MET A 490 -22.71 -6.72 -8.11
N LEU A 491 -23.64 -6.23 -7.29
CA LEU A 491 -24.57 -5.17 -7.71
C LEU A 491 -23.83 -3.92 -8.17
N VAL A 492 -22.84 -3.47 -7.39
CA VAL A 492 -22.04 -2.30 -7.74
C VAL A 492 -21.09 -2.60 -8.91
N THR A 493 -20.49 -3.80 -8.95
CA THR A 493 -19.62 -4.21 -10.06
C THR A 493 -20.35 -4.15 -11.39
N GLU A 494 -21.56 -4.73 -11.48
CA GLU A 494 -22.34 -4.70 -12.72
C GLU A 494 -22.83 -3.28 -13.06
N ALA A 495 -23.17 -2.48 -12.06
CA ALA A 495 -23.53 -1.08 -12.28
C ALA A 495 -22.33 -0.25 -12.81
N TYR A 496 -21.13 -0.46 -12.28
CA TYR A 496 -19.88 0.14 -12.78
C TYR A 496 -19.58 -0.30 -14.22
N ARG A 497 -19.73 -1.59 -14.53
CA ARG A 497 -19.61 -2.11 -15.90
C ARG A 497 -20.59 -1.44 -16.85
N GLY A 498 -21.82 -1.22 -16.42
CA GLY A 498 -22.86 -0.58 -17.22
C GLY A 498 -22.55 0.89 -17.56
N VAL A 499 -21.85 1.62 -16.70
CA VAL A 499 -21.53 3.04 -16.93
C VAL A 499 -20.14 3.30 -17.51
N GLY A 500 -19.26 2.30 -17.49
CA GLY A 500 -17.94 2.35 -18.13
C GLY A 500 -16.85 3.07 -17.32
N ALA A 501 -15.60 2.81 -17.70
CA ALA A 501 -14.42 3.17 -16.91
C ALA A 501 -14.24 4.68 -16.71
N GLU A 502 -14.54 5.49 -17.72
CA GLU A 502 -14.42 6.95 -17.63
C GLU A 502 -15.33 7.53 -16.54
N ARG A 503 -16.58 7.04 -16.45
CA ARG A 503 -17.50 7.50 -15.42
C ARG A 503 -17.11 6.99 -14.03
N VAL A 504 -16.68 5.73 -13.95
CA VAL A 504 -16.24 5.13 -12.68
C VAL A 504 -14.99 5.83 -12.15
N GLU A 505 -14.07 6.26 -13.00
CA GLU A 505 -12.90 7.06 -12.60
C GLU A 505 -13.32 8.32 -11.82
N GLY A 506 -14.38 8.98 -12.30
CA GLY A 506 -14.96 10.16 -11.66
C GLY A 506 -15.75 9.90 -10.37
N PHE A 507 -15.89 8.66 -9.90
CA PHE A 507 -16.61 8.31 -8.67
C PHE A 507 -15.72 8.18 -7.44
N PHE A 508 -14.39 8.20 -7.59
CA PHE A 508 -13.47 8.00 -6.48
C PHE A 508 -12.83 9.31 -6.00
N ALA A 509 -12.71 9.45 -4.68
CA ALA A 509 -12.01 10.54 -4.02
C ALA A 509 -10.52 10.20 -3.80
N ASP A 510 -10.16 8.93 -3.95
CA ASP A 510 -8.79 8.45 -3.88
C ASP A 510 -8.46 7.45 -4.98
N ALA A 511 -7.27 6.85 -4.90
CA ALA A 511 -6.76 5.97 -5.92
C ALA A 511 -7.47 4.60 -5.98
N ARG A 512 -8.25 4.20 -4.96
CA ARG A 512 -8.65 2.78 -4.83
C ARG A 512 -9.98 2.49 -4.14
N THR A 513 -10.26 3.12 -3.00
CA THR A 513 -11.29 2.60 -2.07
C THR A 513 -12.40 3.60 -1.83
N HIS A 514 -12.07 4.87 -1.59
CA HIS A 514 -13.06 5.84 -1.14
C HIS A 514 -13.74 6.51 -2.31
N THR A 515 -15.08 6.47 -2.32
CA THR A 515 -15.89 7.20 -3.28
C THR A 515 -16.00 8.67 -2.90
N ASN A 516 -16.16 9.53 -3.90
CA ASN A 516 -16.59 10.90 -3.70
C ASN A 516 -18.12 10.96 -3.59
N ASP A 517 -18.69 12.16 -3.58
CA ASP A 517 -20.14 12.34 -3.42
C ASP A 517 -20.96 11.61 -4.50
N ALA A 518 -20.56 11.76 -5.76
CA ALA A 518 -21.24 11.13 -6.89
C ALA A 518 -21.16 9.59 -6.82
N GLY A 519 -19.99 9.04 -6.47
CA GLY A 519 -19.81 7.60 -6.27
C GLY A 519 -20.62 7.06 -5.08
N ALA A 520 -20.71 7.83 -3.99
CA ALA A 520 -21.49 7.47 -2.82
C ALA A 520 -22.99 7.42 -3.12
N VAL A 521 -23.52 8.41 -3.86
CA VAL A 521 -24.91 8.41 -4.36
C VAL A 521 -25.14 7.21 -5.28
N PHE A 522 -24.21 6.95 -6.21
CA PHE A 522 -24.31 5.83 -7.14
C PHE A 522 -24.39 4.48 -6.42
N ASN A 523 -23.55 4.27 -5.41
CA ASN A 523 -23.54 3.05 -4.61
C ASN A 523 -24.79 2.93 -3.72
N ALA A 524 -25.27 4.04 -3.14
CA ALA A 524 -26.51 4.06 -2.37
C ALA A 524 -27.73 3.62 -3.21
N ALA A 525 -27.77 4.00 -4.49
CA ALA A 525 -28.80 3.52 -5.41
C ALA A 525 -28.73 1.99 -5.59
N GLN A 526 -27.53 1.41 -5.68
CA GLN A 526 -27.37 -0.05 -5.80
C GLN A 526 -27.79 -0.79 -4.51
N VAL A 527 -27.57 -0.18 -3.34
CA VAL A 527 -28.10 -0.70 -2.07
C VAL A 527 -29.62 -0.76 -2.11
N VAL A 528 -30.28 0.30 -2.58
CA VAL A 528 -31.75 0.34 -2.72
C VAL A 528 -32.25 -0.71 -3.70
N GLU A 529 -31.56 -0.92 -4.82
CA GLU A 529 -31.89 -2.01 -5.75
C GLU A 529 -31.74 -3.40 -5.12
N GLY A 530 -30.73 -3.60 -4.28
CA GLY A 530 -30.60 -4.82 -3.48
C GLY A 530 -31.75 -5.00 -2.49
N LEU A 531 -32.12 -3.94 -1.76
CA LEU A 531 -33.20 -3.96 -0.77
C LEU A 531 -34.56 -4.30 -1.41
N LYS A 532 -34.84 -3.81 -2.62
CA LYS A 532 -36.07 -4.13 -3.38
C LYS A 532 -36.17 -5.62 -3.76
N ARG A 533 -35.03 -6.31 -3.88
CA ARG A 533 -34.95 -7.73 -4.25
C ARG A 533 -35.06 -8.67 -3.07
N LEU A 534 -35.03 -8.16 -1.83
CA LEU A 534 -35.14 -8.98 -0.64
C LEU A 534 -36.50 -9.70 -0.55
N PRO A 535 -36.53 -10.97 -0.12
CA PRO A 535 -37.77 -11.68 0.16
C PRO A 535 -38.65 -10.92 1.16
N GLY A 536 -39.94 -10.79 0.86
CA GLY A 536 -40.91 -10.06 1.70
C GLY A 536 -40.83 -8.53 1.59
N LYS A 537 -39.84 -7.98 0.86
CA LYS A 537 -39.68 -6.55 0.57
C LYS A 537 -39.91 -5.63 1.78
N PRO A 538 -39.23 -5.88 2.92
CA PRO A 538 -39.57 -5.30 4.22
C PRO A 538 -39.48 -3.77 4.27
N LEU A 539 -38.73 -3.16 3.34
CA LEU A 539 -38.52 -1.71 3.28
C LEU A 539 -39.28 -1.00 2.15
N GLN A 540 -39.99 -1.74 1.29
CA GLN A 540 -40.63 -1.19 0.09
C GLN A 540 -41.62 -0.07 0.41
N ALA A 541 -42.37 -0.19 1.51
CA ALA A 541 -43.38 0.78 1.92
C ALA A 541 -42.78 2.13 2.35
N TYR A 542 -41.47 2.21 2.58
CA TYR A 542 -40.76 3.42 3.03
C TYR A 542 -39.89 4.05 1.94
N LEU A 543 -39.78 3.42 0.76
CA LEU A 543 -39.05 4.01 -0.36
C LEU A 543 -39.84 5.17 -0.96
N ARG A 544 -39.14 6.21 -1.42
CA ARG A 544 -39.76 7.28 -2.21
C ARG A 544 -40.02 6.80 -3.63
N ASP A 545 -41.08 7.31 -4.25
CA ASP A 545 -41.45 7.00 -5.64
C ASP A 545 -40.45 7.58 -6.67
N ALA A 546 -39.73 8.65 -6.30
CA ALA A 546 -38.71 9.28 -7.13
C ALA A 546 -37.31 9.01 -6.57
N THR A 547 -36.44 8.45 -7.42
CA THR A 547 -35.00 8.31 -7.15
C THR A 547 -34.33 9.70 -7.29
N PRO A 548 -33.49 10.14 -6.33
CA PRO A 548 -32.76 11.41 -6.41
C PRO A 548 -31.85 11.57 -7.63
#